data_AF-A0A8C6GGC9-F1
#
_entry.id   AF-A0A8C6GGC9-F1
#
_cell.length_a   1.000
_cell.length_b   1.000
_cell.length_c   1.000
_cell.angle_alpha   90.00
_cell.angle_beta   90.00
_cell.angle_gamma   90.00
#
_symmetry.space_group_name_H-M   'P 1'
#
loop_
_entity.id
_entity.type
_entity.pdbx_description
1 polymer ?
#
loop_
_entity_poly.entity_id
_entity_poly.type
_entity_poly.pdbx_seq_one_letter_code
_entity_poly.pdbx_strand_id
1 'polypeptide(L)'
;MAASGPAAAAPSGVLVTCGLEQVLEALKLLLSPGGSGSSSLQNRKHDVLLQTLQSNLSALEAKFLKDAQWKRLKALRDELADKAKWPQSSEDITWSFTSQTLLLLLCLKEVMARLVADFNPGKPNPRTPEAAPALSPDTLSVSQQKTFQSVLQFVVTLGVCPYLIPGVGVPLRDRTEFGAVVQDVVRLEAAPHATRRLYICCRVLLDLAQHASLGSLIFCRHFGDIAAGLCQLGFCPTKRKPPGPVEEVLTEEERTLSRRALRDILDQVYQPLAVRELLTLQGGPPQPCTDVKTQLRCRAQAPAWLRRLCGQLLSERLMRPNGVQAVVRGILEGAGAGAAGGSDAEATAADWRKCDLIAKILASCPQQSLSPESYYKDICPQVLDLFHLQDKLTARQFQRVATTTFITLSRERPELAAKYLLQPMLAPLQRCLSTAEIPESDMVPGAILVTEEELSRCVEDVFKEMRKTSGKRELIQPLDG
;
A
#
# COMPACT_ATOMS: atom_id res chain seq x y z
N MET A 1 38.13 28.96 30.74
CA MET A 1 38.29 28.70 29.30
C MET A 1 36.96 28.17 28.79
N ALA A 2 36.20 29.03 28.11
CA ALA A 2 34.89 28.72 27.57
C ALA A 2 35.07 28.09 26.18
N ALA A 3 34.53 26.89 25.98
CA ALA A 3 34.44 26.26 24.66
C ALA A 3 33.17 26.75 23.97
N SER A 4 33.38 27.51 22.89
CA SER A 4 32.38 28.02 21.96
C SER A 4 31.66 26.88 21.24
N GLY A 5 30.34 26.78 21.43
CA GLY A 5 29.46 25.94 20.60
C GLY A 5 29.32 26.53 19.18
N PRO A 6 29.00 25.70 18.18
CA PRO A 6 28.94 26.14 16.79
C PRO A 6 27.76 27.11 16.58
N ALA A 7 28.06 28.19 15.86
CA ALA A 7 27.14 29.27 15.54
C ALA A 7 25.88 28.76 14.83
N ALA A 8 24.73 29.10 15.39
CA ALA A 8 23.44 28.98 14.71
C ALA A 8 23.49 29.76 13.40
N ALA A 9 23.24 29.06 12.29
CA ALA A 9 23.05 29.69 11.00
C ALA A 9 21.88 30.68 11.11
N ALA A 10 22.15 31.94 10.75
CA ALA A 10 21.17 33.01 10.74
C ALA A 10 19.96 32.63 9.86
N PRO A 11 18.73 32.98 10.25
CA PRO A 11 17.56 32.73 9.41
C PRO A 11 17.63 33.71 8.24
N SER A 12 18.00 33.21 7.07
CA SER A 12 17.95 33.96 5.83
C SER A 12 16.50 34.23 5.46
N GLY A 13 16.09 35.49 5.52
CA GLY A 13 14.99 36.04 4.72
C GLY A 13 13.59 35.92 5.33
N VAL A 14 13.10 37.04 5.84
CA VAL A 14 11.68 37.29 6.16
C VAL A 14 10.85 37.20 4.86
N LEU A 15 10.38 36.00 4.52
CA LEU A 15 9.36 35.78 3.49
C LEU A 15 8.01 35.62 4.17
N VAL A 16 7.20 36.68 4.10
CA VAL A 16 5.86 36.78 4.66
C VAL A 16 5.02 35.57 4.24
N THR A 17 4.46 34.86 5.22
CA THR A 17 3.83 33.54 5.06
C THR A 17 2.64 33.58 4.10
N CYS A 18 2.59 32.58 3.20
CA CYS A 18 1.43 32.30 2.36
C CYS A 18 0.41 31.48 3.18
N GLY A 19 -0.88 31.81 3.07
CA GLY A 19 -1.92 31.12 3.82
C GLY A 19 -2.27 29.76 3.22
N LEU A 20 -2.52 28.77 4.07
CA LEU A 20 -2.99 27.42 3.67
C LEU A 20 -4.22 27.49 2.75
N GLU A 21 -5.14 28.40 3.04
CA GLU A 21 -6.37 28.61 2.27
C GLU A 21 -6.08 29.06 0.84
N GLN A 22 -5.06 29.89 0.63
CA GLN A 22 -4.71 30.40 -0.71
C GLN A 22 -4.23 29.26 -1.62
N VAL A 23 -3.45 28.32 -1.09
CA VAL A 23 -2.99 27.14 -1.84
C VAL A 23 -4.18 26.26 -2.20
N LEU A 24 -5.11 26.05 -1.26
CA LEU A 24 -6.29 25.22 -1.49
C LEU A 24 -7.28 25.88 -2.46
N GLU A 25 -7.40 27.20 -2.46
CA GLU A 25 -8.16 27.95 -3.47
C GLU A 25 -7.54 27.81 -4.86
N ALA A 26 -6.22 27.87 -4.97
CA ALA A 26 -5.51 27.64 -6.23
C ALA A 26 -5.79 26.23 -6.78
N LEU A 27 -5.75 25.23 -5.89
CA LEU A 27 -6.07 23.85 -6.23
C LEU A 27 -7.54 23.67 -6.65
N LYS A 28 -8.49 24.32 -5.96
CA LYS A 28 -9.91 24.31 -6.35
C LYS A 28 -10.15 24.97 -7.70
N LEU A 29 -9.42 26.06 -8.00
CA LEU A 29 -9.51 26.75 -9.28
C LEU A 29 -9.07 25.83 -10.42
N LEU A 30 -7.99 25.06 -10.25
CA LEU A 30 -7.56 24.06 -11.23
C LEU A 30 -8.58 22.94 -11.44
N LEU A 31 -9.33 22.57 -10.41
CA LEU A 31 -10.33 21.51 -10.44
C LEU A 31 -11.74 21.97 -10.84
N SER A 32 -11.93 23.27 -11.08
CA SER A 32 -13.26 23.81 -11.34
C SER A 32 -13.84 23.20 -12.63
N PRO A 33 -15.06 22.63 -12.60
CA PRO A 33 -15.66 22.05 -13.79
C PRO A 33 -15.90 23.16 -14.81
N GLY A 34 -15.40 22.98 -16.03
CA GLY A 34 -15.65 23.90 -17.12
C GLY A 34 -17.14 24.07 -17.33
N GLY A 35 -17.61 25.33 -17.40
CA GLY A 35 -19.01 25.64 -17.66
C GLY A 35 -19.36 25.30 -19.11
N SER A 36 -19.65 24.03 -19.41
CA SER A 36 -20.15 23.66 -20.73
C SER A 36 -21.05 22.43 -20.62
N GLY A 37 -22.35 22.70 -20.49
CA GLY A 37 -23.39 21.69 -20.59
C GLY A 37 -23.70 21.40 -22.05
N SER A 38 -23.33 20.21 -22.54
CA SER A 38 -24.07 19.55 -23.63
C SER A 38 -23.59 18.11 -23.83
N SER A 39 -24.53 17.17 -23.77
CA SER A 39 -24.34 15.74 -23.99
C SER A 39 -24.39 15.40 -25.49
N SER A 40 -23.26 14.96 -26.08
CA SER A 40 -23.21 13.92 -27.15
C SER A 40 -21.80 13.80 -27.77
N LEU A 41 -21.41 12.56 -28.10
CA LEU A 41 -20.20 12.09 -28.82
C LEU A 41 -18.86 12.17 -28.07
N GLN A 42 -18.15 11.04 -28.00
CA GLN A 42 -16.89 10.85 -27.26
C GLN A 42 -15.78 11.81 -27.71
N ASN A 43 -15.67 12.11 -29.01
CA ASN A 43 -14.69 13.10 -29.51
C ASN A 43 -14.93 14.51 -28.94
N ARG A 44 -16.19 14.92 -28.74
CA ARG A 44 -16.49 16.20 -28.07
C ARG A 44 -16.07 16.18 -26.60
N LYS A 45 -16.11 15.02 -25.93
CA LYS A 45 -15.71 14.93 -24.51
C LYS A 45 -14.20 15.14 -24.34
N HIS A 46 -13.39 14.69 -25.30
CA HIS A 46 -11.92 14.83 -25.26
C HIS A 46 -11.52 16.30 -25.40
N ASP A 47 -12.07 16.97 -26.41
CA ASP A 47 -11.81 18.40 -26.66
C ASP A 47 -12.31 19.28 -25.52
N VAL A 48 -13.50 18.98 -24.97
CA VAL A 48 -14.05 19.68 -23.80
C VAL A 48 -13.16 19.51 -22.59
N LEU A 49 -12.59 18.32 -22.35
CA LEU A 49 -11.66 18.09 -21.25
C LEU A 49 -10.39 18.92 -21.44
N LEU A 50 -9.73 18.84 -22.59
CA LEU A 50 -8.51 19.62 -22.88
C LEU A 50 -8.75 21.12 -22.77
N GLN A 51 -9.86 21.61 -23.32
CA GLN A 51 -10.26 23.01 -23.23
C GLN A 51 -10.50 23.43 -21.78
N THR A 52 -11.12 22.57 -20.97
CA THR A 52 -11.32 22.82 -19.53
C THR A 52 -9.99 22.91 -18.79
N LEU A 53 -9.07 21.96 -19.01
CA LEU A 53 -7.75 21.98 -18.37
C LEU A 53 -6.95 23.23 -18.77
N GLN A 54 -6.98 23.59 -20.06
CA GLN A 54 -6.32 24.79 -20.57
C GLN A 54 -6.94 26.08 -20.02
N SER A 55 -8.27 26.15 -19.96
CA SER A 55 -9.00 27.27 -19.36
C SER A 55 -8.61 27.42 -17.88
N ASN A 56 -8.58 26.33 -17.13
CA ASN A 56 -8.23 26.34 -15.71
C ASN A 56 -6.77 26.80 -15.48
N LEU A 57 -5.83 26.36 -16.32
CA LEU A 57 -4.44 26.84 -16.27
C LEU A 57 -4.32 28.33 -16.57
N SER A 58 -5.00 28.81 -17.62
CA SER A 58 -4.97 30.23 -17.97
C SER A 58 -5.65 31.11 -16.90
N ALA A 59 -6.72 30.62 -16.26
CA ALA A 59 -7.36 31.30 -15.14
C ALA A 59 -6.44 31.40 -13.92
N LEU A 60 -5.66 30.34 -13.62
CA LEU A 60 -4.67 30.35 -12.54
C LEU A 60 -3.56 31.38 -12.81
N GLU A 61 -2.99 31.38 -14.02
CA GLU A 61 -1.95 32.36 -14.39
C GLU A 61 -2.49 33.80 -14.40
N ALA A 62 -3.74 33.99 -14.84
CA ALA A 62 -4.38 35.30 -14.79
C ALA A 62 -4.55 35.81 -13.34
N LYS A 63 -4.89 34.93 -12.39
CA LYS A 63 -4.94 35.27 -10.96
C LYS A 63 -3.55 35.63 -10.42
N PHE A 64 -2.52 34.88 -10.77
CA PHE A 64 -1.14 35.19 -10.37
C PHE A 64 -0.61 36.51 -10.92
N LEU A 65 -1.10 36.97 -12.07
CA LEU A 65 -0.71 38.25 -12.66
C LEU A 65 -1.50 39.44 -12.09
N LYS A 66 -2.81 39.29 -11.91
CA LYS A 66 -3.72 40.40 -11.60
C LYS A 66 -3.92 40.65 -10.10
N ASP A 67 -3.82 39.63 -9.27
CA ASP A 67 -4.24 39.70 -7.87
C ASP A 67 -3.05 39.81 -6.92
N ALA A 68 -2.99 40.90 -6.15
CA ALA A 68 -1.90 41.16 -5.22
C ALA A 68 -1.82 40.10 -4.10
N GLN A 69 -2.94 39.48 -3.74
CA GLN A 69 -3.01 38.47 -2.70
C GLN A 69 -2.29 37.17 -3.10
N TRP A 70 -2.16 36.93 -4.41
CA TRP A 70 -1.59 35.71 -4.98
C TRP A 70 -0.09 35.81 -5.27
N LYS A 71 0.50 37.01 -5.13
CA LYS A 71 1.94 37.24 -5.36
C LYS A 71 2.83 36.37 -4.47
N ARG A 72 2.42 36.14 -3.21
CA ARG A 72 3.18 35.30 -2.26
C ARG A 72 3.17 33.84 -2.67
N LEU A 73 2.00 33.31 -3.04
CA LEU A 73 1.86 31.95 -3.53
C LEU A 73 2.65 31.76 -4.84
N LYS A 74 2.59 32.76 -5.74
CA LYS A 74 3.38 32.75 -6.97
C LYS A 74 4.88 32.68 -6.68
N ALA A 75 5.39 33.52 -5.78
CA ALA A 75 6.81 33.52 -5.42
C ALA A 75 7.26 32.17 -4.82
N LEU A 76 6.44 31.58 -3.93
CA LEU A 76 6.72 30.25 -3.38
C LEU A 76 6.70 29.16 -4.46
N ARG A 77 5.73 29.22 -5.38
CA ARG A 77 5.65 28.31 -6.51
C ARG A 77 6.88 28.42 -7.41
N ASP A 78 7.26 29.64 -7.76
CA ASP A 78 8.40 29.92 -8.65
C ASP A 78 9.73 29.47 -7.99
N GLU A 79 9.89 29.68 -6.67
CA GLU A 79 11.03 29.17 -5.90
C GLU A 79 11.11 27.62 -5.93
N LEU A 80 9.97 26.94 -5.72
CA LEU A 80 9.91 25.47 -5.75
C LEU A 80 10.10 24.94 -7.17
N ALA A 81 9.59 25.65 -8.17
CA ALA A 81 9.79 25.40 -9.59
C ALA A 81 11.29 25.42 -9.95
N ASP A 82 12.04 26.40 -9.47
CA ASP A 82 13.48 26.52 -9.70
C ASP A 82 14.25 25.37 -9.02
N LYS A 83 13.82 24.95 -7.82
CA LYS A 83 14.43 23.82 -7.09
C LYS A 83 14.12 22.46 -7.72
N ALA A 84 12.95 22.31 -8.36
CA ALA A 84 12.40 21.05 -8.84
C ALA A 84 13.22 20.42 -10.00
N LYS A 85 13.98 21.21 -10.77
CA LYS A 85 14.84 20.72 -11.88
C LYS A 85 14.13 19.77 -12.87
N TRP A 86 12.82 19.90 -13.07
CA TRP A 86 12.08 19.15 -14.10
C TRP A 86 11.29 20.06 -15.04
N PRO A 87 10.94 19.59 -16.26
CA PRO A 87 10.27 20.43 -17.25
C PRO A 87 8.81 20.68 -16.86
N GLN A 88 8.47 21.96 -16.69
CA GLN A 88 7.14 22.39 -16.24
C GLN A 88 6.17 22.68 -17.38
N SER A 89 6.70 23.04 -18.55
CA SER A 89 5.94 23.28 -19.77
C SER A 89 6.11 22.10 -20.73
N SER A 90 5.01 21.74 -21.37
CA SER A 90 4.97 20.75 -22.45
C SER A 90 3.88 21.15 -23.44
N GLU A 91 4.04 20.73 -24.69
CA GLU A 91 2.97 20.76 -25.70
C GLU A 91 1.75 19.94 -25.27
N ASP A 92 1.94 18.98 -24.36
CA ASP A 92 0.87 18.25 -23.73
C ASP A 92 0.25 19.06 -22.59
N ILE A 93 -0.99 19.53 -22.84
CA ILE A 93 -1.80 20.27 -21.87
C ILE A 93 -2.02 19.43 -20.60
N THR A 94 -2.17 18.10 -20.72
CA THR A 94 -2.38 17.23 -19.56
C THR A 94 -1.15 17.18 -18.65
N TRP A 95 0.06 17.18 -19.24
CA TRP A 95 1.30 17.27 -18.49
C TRP A 95 1.47 18.65 -17.85
N SER A 96 1.26 19.72 -18.61
CA SER A 96 1.34 21.08 -18.08
C SER A 96 0.38 21.26 -16.89
N PHE A 97 -0.84 20.74 -16.99
CA PHE A 97 -1.80 20.71 -15.89
C PHE A 97 -1.29 19.91 -14.69
N THR A 98 -0.80 18.70 -14.93
CA THR A 98 -0.28 17.82 -13.88
C THR A 98 0.92 18.45 -13.17
N SER A 99 1.87 19.02 -13.92
CA SER A 99 3.06 19.68 -13.37
C SER A 99 2.70 20.88 -12.51
N GLN A 100 1.79 21.75 -12.96
CA GLN A 100 1.34 22.88 -12.14
C GLN A 100 0.60 22.41 -10.87
N THR A 101 -0.17 21.34 -10.98
CA THR A 101 -0.85 20.74 -9.82
C THR A 101 0.15 20.17 -8.81
N LEU A 102 1.20 19.46 -9.28
CA LEU A 102 2.27 18.94 -8.43
C LEU A 102 3.03 20.06 -7.71
N LEU A 103 3.33 21.18 -8.38
CA LEU A 103 3.98 22.34 -7.77
C LEU A 103 3.11 22.96 -6.67
N LEU A 104 1.80 23.10 -6.89
CA LEU A 104 0.89 23.60 -5.86
C LEU A 104 0.77 22.64 -4.66
N LEU A 105 0.82 21.33 -4.89
CA LEU A 105 0.88 20.36 -3.80
C LEU A 105 2.18 20.48 -3.00
N LEU A 106 3.32 20.75 -3.65
CA LEU A 106 4.57 21.03 -2.95
C LEU A 106 4.50 22.34 -2.15
N CYS A 107 3.86 23.37 -2.69
CA CYS A 107 3.56 24.60 -1.95
C CYS A 107 2.72 24.28 -0.70
N LEU A 108 1.73 23.39 -0.83
CA LEU A 108 0.88 22.96 0.28
C LEU A 108 1.71 22.29 1.38
N LYS A 109 2.57 21.32 1.02
CA LYS A 109 3.48 20.65 1.96
C LYS A 109 4.36 21.66 2.69
N GLU A 110 4.99 22.58 1.96
CA GLU A 110 5.90 23.58 2.52
C GLU A 110 5.19 24.54 3.48
N VAL A 111 3.98 25.01 3.13
CA VAL A 111 3.17 25.84 4.02
C VAL A 111 2.79 25.07 5.29
N MET A 112 2.35 23.81 5.16
CA MET A 112 2.01 22.96 6.32
C MET A 112 3.22 22.71 7.23
N ALA A 113 4.40 22.42 6.64
CA ALA A 113 5.63 22.22 7.40
C ALA A 113 6.04 23.46 8.21
N ARG A 114 5.87 24.66 7.64
CA ARG A 114 6.12 25.93 8.34
C ARG A 114 5.11 26.15 9.48
N LEU A 115 3.83 25.89 9.24
CA LEU A 115 2.80 25.99 10.29
C LEU A 115 3.09 25.09 11.48
N VAL A 116 3.61 23.87 11.25
CA VAL A 116 4.02 22.95 12.31
C VAL A 116 5.28 23.46 13.02
N ALA A 117 6.25 23.99 12.28
CA ALA A 117 7.48 24.53 12.87
C ALA A 117 7.22 25.74 13.80
N ASP A 118 6.22 26.55 13.45
CA ASP A 118 5.80 27.72 14.24
C ASP A 118 4.85 27.33 15.40
N PHE A 119 4.36 26.08 15.43
CA PHE A 119 3.41 25.61 16.43
C PHE A 119 4.10 25.22 17.73
N ASN A 120 3.85 25.99 18.78
CA ASN A 120 4.21 25.63 20.15
C ASN A 120 2.93 25.28 20.93
N PRO A 121 2.61 23.99 21.14
CA PRO A 121 1.51 23.63 22.01
C PRO A 121 1.82 24.13 23.43
N GLY A 122 0.95 24.99 23.97
CA GLY A 122 1.05 25.43 25.36
C GLY A 122 1.01 24.22 26.30
N LYS A 123 1.66 24.33 27.47
CA LYS A 123 1.64 23.24 28.47
C LYS A 123 0.17 22.89 28.80
N PRO A 124 -0.20 21.59 28.81
CA PRO A 124 -1.55 21.18 29.16
C PRO A 124 -1.91 21.72 30.54
N ASN A 125 -3.01 22.47 30.63
CA ASN A 125 -3.42 23.09 31.87
C ASN A 125 -3.97 21.99 32.81
N PRO A 126 -3.33 21.73 33.96
CA PRO A 126 -3.76 20.65 34.87
C PRO A 126 -5.15 20.88 35.49
N ARG A 127 -5.72 22.09 35.35
CA ARG A 127 -7.06 22.44 35.89
C ARG A 127 -8.22 22.03 34.98
N THR A 128 -7.96 21.67 33.73
CA THR A 128 -8.99 21.21 32.77
C THR A 128 -8.47 19.99 32.00
N PRO A 129 -8.34 18.81 32.65
CA PRO A 129 -7.88 17.58 32.01
C PRO A 129 -8.83 17.06 30.91
N GLU A 130 -10.07 17.53 30.86
CA GLU A 130 -11.04 17.23 29.78
C GLU A 130 -10.86 18.11 28.53
N ALA A 131 -10.04 19.15 28.56
CA ALA A 131 -9.78 19.97 27.38
C ALA A 131 -8.89 19.19 26.41
N ALA A 132 -9.43 18.81 25.26
CA ALA A 132 -8.68 18.16 24.20
C ALA A 132 -7.42 18.98 23.84
N PRO A 133 -6.25 18.34 23.64
CA PRO A 133 -5.05 19.04 23.20
C PRO A 133 -5.34 19.88 21.95
N ALA A 134 -4.73 21.06 21.86
CA ALA A 134 -4.86 21.90 20.68
C ALA A 134 -4.45 21.10 19.43
N LEU A 135 -5.34 21.06 18.44
CA LEU A 135 -5.08 20.39 17.18
C LEU A 135 -3.87 21.03 16.49
N SER A 136 -2.99 20.20 15.96
CA SER A 136 -1.85 20.67 15.19
C SER A 136 -2.32 21.44 13.94
N PRO A 137 -1.72 22.58 13.58
CA PRO A 137 -2.22 23.48 12.53
C PRO A 137 -2.09 22.91 11.11
N ASP A 138 -1.43 21.76 10.94
CA ASP A 138 -1.39 20.97 9.72
C ASP A 138 -2.57 19.98 9.57
N THR A 139 -3.49 19.97 10.53
CA THR A 139 -4.69 19.13 10.45
C THR A 139 -5.67 19.74 9.46
N LEU A 140 -5.76 19.17 8.26
CA LEU A 140 -6.72 19.59 7.24
C LEU A 140 -8.16 19.31 7.69
N SER A 141 -9.05 20.28 7.52
CA SER A 141 -10.49 20.10 7.75
C SER A 141 -11.10 19.13 6.73
N VAL A 142 -12.30 18.59 7.00
CA VAL A 142 -12.96 17.62 6.12
C VAL A 142 -13.15 18.15 4.69
N SER A 143 -13.45 19.44 4.51
CA SER A 143 -13.59 20.04 3.18
C SER A 143 -12.24 20.19 2.45
N GLN A 144 -11.18 20.49 3.20
CA GLN A 144 -9.81 20.58 2.68
C GLN A 144 -9.27 19.20 2.30
N GLN A 145 -9.52 18.17 3.12
CA GLN A 145 -9.17 16.78 2.82
C GLN A 145 -9.89 16.30 1.55
N LYS A 146 -11.19 16.60 1.38
CA LYS A 146 -11.92 16.28 0.13
C LYS A 146 -11.29 16.97 -1.08
N THR A 147 -10.94 18.25 -0.94
CA THR A 147 -10.26 19.00 -2.01
C THR A 147 -8.94 18.33 -2.37
N PHE A 148 -8.10 18.03 -1.38
CA PHE A 148 -6.81 17.36 -1.57
C PHE A 148 -6.97 15.97 -2.21
N GLN A 149 -7.92 15.17 -1.75
CA GLN A 149 -8.22 13.85 -2.34
C GLN A 149 -8.65 13.96 -3.80
N SER A 150 -9.48 14.94 -4.16
CA SER A 150 -9.85 15.20 -5.55
C SER A 150 -8.63 15.59 -6.38
N VAL A 151 -7.78 16.50 -5.88
CA VAL A 151 -6.53 16.89 -6.56
C VAL A 151 -5.66 15.66 -6.82
N LEU A 152 -5.47 14.84 -5.78
CA LEU A 152 -4.65 13.66 -5.86
C LEU A 152 -5.20 12.64 -6.86
N GLN A 153 -6.53 12.49 -6.95
CA GLN A 153 -7.17 11.67 -7.98
C GLN A 153 -6.82 12.17 -9.39
N PHE A 154 -6.82 13.48 -9.66
CA PHE A 154 -6.38 14.03 -10.94
C PHE A 154 -4.90 13.78 -11.20
N VAL A 155 -4.03 14.02 -10.21
CA VAL A 155 -2.58 13.77 -10.34
C VAL A 155 -2.29 12.31 -10.65
N VAL A 156 -2.98 11.36 -10.00
CA VAL A 156 -2.78 9.93 -10.28
C VAL A 156 -3.35 9.55 -11.65
N THR A 157 -4.52 10.09 -11.99
CA THR A 157 -5.23 9.79 -13.24
C THR A 157 -4.55 10.37 -14.47
N LEU A 158 -3.88 11.52 -14.37
CA LEU A 158 -3.16 12.18 -15.47
C LEU A 158 -1.63 11.99 -15.41
N GLY A 159 -1.09 11.80 -14.20
CA GLY A 159 0.34 11.80 -13.91
C GLY A 159 0.98 10.44 -13.67
N VAL A 160 0.20 9.41 -13.32
CA VAL A 160 0.72 8.07 -13.02
C VAL A 160 0.14 7.03 -13.96
N CYS A 161 -1.17 6.80 -13.88
CA CYS A 161 -1.84 5.71 -14.58
C CYS A 161 -1.67 5.69 -16.11
N PRO A 162 -1.69 6.83 -16.84
CA PRO A 162 -1.52 6.84 -18.30
C PRO A 162 -0.14 6.36 -18.74
N TYR A 163 0.87 6.47 -17.88
CA TYR A 163 2.26 6.12 -18.17
C TYR A 163 2.62 4.70 -17.69
N LEU A 164 1.69 3.98 -17.08
CA LEU A 164 1.88 2.57 -16.73
C LEU A 164 1.70 1.70 -17.98
N ILE A 165 2.61 0.73 -18.16
CA ILE A 165 2.48 -0.23 -19.26
C ILE A 165 1.24 -1.12 -19.05
N PRO A 166 0.59 -1.61 -20.12
CA PRO A 166 -0.56 -2.49 -20.00
C PRO A 166 -0.27 -3.70 -19.09
N GLY A 167 -1.15 -3.92 -18.11
CA GLY A 167 -1.03 -5.00 -17.11
C GLY A 167 -0.26 -4.61 -15.84
N VAL A 168 0.32 -3.41 -15.76
CA VAL A 168 0.90 -2.86 -14.52
C VAL A 168 -0.11 -1.91 -13.88
N GLY A 169 -0.55 -2.22 -12.66
CA GLY A 169 -1.62 -1.48 -11.98
C GLY A 169 -3.02 -1.79 -12.49
N VAL A 170 -4.04 -1.12 -11.93
CA VAL A 170 -5.42 -1.23 -12.40
C VAL A 170 -5.65 -0.22 -13.54
N PRO A 171 -6.09 -0.63 -14.74
CA PRO A 171 -6.34 0.30 -15.84
C PRO A 171 -7.36 1.39 -15.49
N LEU A 172 -7.19 2.60 -16.05
CA LEU A 172 -8.07 3.75 -15.76
C LEU A 172 -9.54 3.49 -16.11
N ARG A 173 -9.78 2.81 -17.24
CA ARG A 173 -11.12 2.38 -17.71
C ARG A 173 -11.90 1.54 -16.69
N ASP A 174 -11.20 0.81 -15.82
CA ASP A 174 -11.81 -0.07 -14.84
C ASP A 174 -12.11 0.65 -13.52
N ARG A 175 -11.67 1.90 -13.38
CA ARG A 175 -11.81 2.69 -12.15
C ARG A 175 -12.97 3.67 -12.19
N THR A 176 -13.11 4.37 -13.31
CA THR A 176 -14.16 5.40 -13.49
C THR A 176 -14.51 5.54 -14.97
N GLU A 177 -15.74 5.95 -15.28
CA GLU A 177 -16.14 6.31 -16.64
C GLU A 177 -15.29 7.47 -17.21
N PHE A 178 -14.81 8.35 -16.32
CA PHE A 178 -13.87 9.42 -16.65
C PHE A 178 -12.48 8.89 -17.06
N GLY A 179 -12.04 7.78 -16.50
CA GLY A 179 -10.72 7.20 -16.76
C GLY A 179 -10.53 6.72 -18.20
N ALA A 180 -11.60 6.28 -18.87
CA ALA A 180 -11.56 5.94 -20.29
C ALA A 180 -11.31 7.17 -21.16
N VAL A 181 -11.95 8.30 -20.84
CA VAL A 181 -11.79 9.58 -21.55
C VAL A 181 -10.35 10.11 -21.40
N VAL A 182 -9.74 9.94 -20.22
CA VAL A 182 -8.39 10.44 -19.96
C VAL A 182 -7.32 9.66 -20.73
N GLN A 183 -7.48 8.33 -20.85
CA GLN A 183 -6.46 7.47 -21.45
C GLN A 183 -6.11 7.88 -22.89
N ASP A 184 -7.10 8.38 -23.64
CA ASP A 184 -6.95 8.77 -25.04
C ASP A 184 -6.52 10.23 -25.24
N VAL A 185 -6.49 11.03 -24.17
CA VAL A 185 -6.19 12.47 -24.21
C VAL A 185 -4.70 12.77 -23.94
N VAL A 186 -4.01 11.88 -23.22
CA VAL A 186 -2.59 12.06 -22.86
C VAL A 186 -1.68 11.80 -24.06
N ARG A 187 -0.77 12.74 -24.35
CA ARG A 187 0.19 12.62 -25.46
C ARG A 187 1.51 12.01 -24.96
N LEU A 188 1.62 10.68 -25.06
CA LEU A 188 2.79 9.92 -24.60
C LEU A 188 4.10 10.28 -25.34
N GLU A 189 4.00 10.71 -26.60
CA GLU A 189 5.14 11.06 -27.45
C GLU A 189 5.67 12.49 -27.23
N ALA A 190 4.90 13.35 -26.54
CA ALA A 190 5.33 14.72 -26.29
C ALA A 190 6.41 14.76 -25.20
N ALA A 191 7.42 15.63 -25.34
CA ALA A 191 8.41 15.84 -24.28
C ALA A 191 7.74 16.42 -23.01
N PRO A 192 8.14 16.02 -21.78
CA PRO A 192 9.16 15.03 -21.44
C PRO A 192 8.69 13.60 -21.68
N HIS A 193 9.62 12.67 -21.90
CA HIS A 193 9.28 11.26 -22.17
C HIS A 193 8.39 10.64 -21.06
N ALA A 194 7.47 9.75 -21.43
CA ALA A 194 6.49 9.12 -20.51
C ALA A 194 7.12 8.54 -19.23
N THR A 195 8.29 7.91 -19.35
CA THR A 195 9.01 7.33 -18.19
C THR A 195 9.52 8.41 -17.23
N ARG A 196 9.98 9.56 -17.76
CA ARG A 196 10.42 10.70 -16.96
C ARG A 196 9.23 11.35 -16.24
N ARG A 197 8.09 11.50 -16.92
CA ARG A 197 6.83 12.00 -16.32
C ARG A 197 6.37 11.13 -15.16
N LEU A 198 6.36 9.81 -15.34
CA LEU A 198 6.02 8.85 -14.28
C LEU A 198 6.98 8.96 -13.09
N TYR A 199 8.30 9.05 -13.35
CA TYR A 199 9.31 9.21 -12.31
C TYR A 199 9.08 10.49 -11.48
N ILE A 200 8.86 11.63 -12.14
CA ILE A 200 8.57 12.90 -11.48
C ILE A 200 7.33 12.79 -10.60
N CYS A 201 6.23 12.24 -11.14
CA CYS A 201 4.98 12.10 -10.38
C CYS A 201 5.16 11.20 -9.16
N CYS A 202 5.76 10.02 -9.31
CA CYS A 202 6.04 9.13 -8.18
C CYS A 202 6.96 9.81 -7.15
N ARG A 203 7.99 10.54 -7.58
CA ARG A 203 8.93 11.22 -6.68
C ARG A 203 8.27 12.32 -5.87
N VAL A 204 7.47 13.17 -6.51
CA VAL A 204 6.73 14.24 -5.83
C VAL A 204 5.70 13.65 -4.87
N LEU A 205 4.95 12.62 -5.28
CA LEU A 205 3.99 11.95 -4.38
C LEU A 205 4.67 11.35 -3.15
N LEU A 206 5.84 10.75 -3.31
CA LEU A 206 6.65 10.25 -2.19
C LEU A 206 7.16 11.38 -1.30
N ASP A 207 7.56 12.52 -1.90
CA ASP A 207 8.00 13.70 -1.15
C ASP A 207 6.84 14.27 -0.32
N LEU A 208 5.65 14.41 -0.91
CA LEU A 208 4.43 14.82 -0.21
C LEU A 208 4.09 13.88 0.95
N ALA A 209 4.28 12.56 0.74
CA ALA A 209 3.98 11.56 1.75
C ALA A 209 4.90 11.57 2.97
N GLN A 210 6.04 12.28 2.93
CA GLN A 210 6.88 12.50 4.11
C GLN A 210 6.19 13.33 5.19
N HIS A 211 5.22 14.15 4.81
CA HIS A 211 4.41 14.90 5.77
C HIS A 211 3.26 14.01 6.27
N ALA A 212 3.23 13.68 7.57
CA ALA A 212 2.33 12.65 8.14
C ALA A 212 0.84 12.82 7.76
N SER A 213 0.31 14.04 7.88
CA SER A 213 -1.08 14.38 7.54
C SER A 213 -1.41 14.18 6.06
N LEU A 214 -0.44 14.38 5.15
CA LEU A 214 -0.62 14.16 3.71
C LEU A 214 -0.35 12.70 3.33
N GLY A 215 0.67 12.08 3.92
CA GLY A 215 1.06 10.69 3.65
C GLY A 215 -0.05 9.70 3.95
N SER A 216 -0.79 9.88 5.05
CA SER A 216 -1.96 9.05 5.36
C SER A 216 -3.03 9.15 4.27
N LEU A 217 -3.35 10.36 3.79
CA LEU A 217 -4.32 10.57 2.72
C LEU A 217 -3.86 9.98 1.37
N ILE A 218 -2.56 10.07 1.08
CA ILE A 218 -1.97 9.54 -0.14
C ILE A 218 -2.01 8.00 -0.15
N PHE A 219 -1.47 7.36 0.90
CA PHE A 219 -1.35 5.91 0.92
C PHE A 219 -2.68 5.19 1.15
N CYS A 220 -3.67 5.81 1.80
CA CYS A 220 -4.99 5.19 1.96
C CYS A 220 -5.71 4.88 0.64
N ARG A 221 -5.46 5.65 -0.43
CA ARG A 221 -6.17 5.49 -1.72
C ARG A 221 -5.29 5.20 -2.91
N HIS A 222 -4.04 5.70 -2.90
CA HIS A 222 -3.17 5.68 -4.07
C HIS A 222 -1.87 4.91 -3.85
N PHE A 223 -1.76 4.17 -2.75
CA PHE A 223 -0.60 3.31 -2.50
C PHE A 223 -0.37 2.32 -3.65
N GLY A 224 -1.42 1.63 -4.12
CA GLY A 224 -1.30 0.64 -5.21
C GLY A 224 -0.78 1.26 -6.52
N ASP A 225 -1.16 2.51 -6.79
CA ASP A 225 -0.74 3.26 -7.99
C ASP A 225 0.74 3.66 -7.93
N ILE A 226 1.14 4.18 -6.78
CA ILE A 226 2.53 4.57 -6.53
C ILE A 226 3.41 3.32 -6.54
N ALA A 227 2.98 2.23 -5.91
CA ALA A 227 3.70 0.96 -5.92
C ALA A 227 3.83 0.39 -7.35
N ALA A 228 2.78 0.44 -8.17
CA ALA A 228 2.83 0.05 -9.58
C ALA A 228 3.86 0.88 -10.37
N GLY A 229 3.84 2.20 -10.19
CA GLY A 229 4.79 3.13 -10.79
C GLY A 229 6.23 2.80 -10.39
N LEU A 230 6.51 2.64 -9.10
CA LEU A 230 7.85 2.32 -8.60
C LEU A 230 8.34 0.93 -9.05
N CYS A 231 7.45 -0.06 -9.13
CA CYS A 231 7.76 -1.37 -9.73
C CYS A 231 8.21 -1.22 -11.18
N GLN A 232 7.48 -0.44 -11.99
CA GLN A 232 7.84 -0.18 -13.37
C GLN A 232 9.16 0.60 -13.49
N LEU A 233 9.32 1.66 -12.73
CA LEU A 233 10.52 2.52 -12.75
C LEU A 233 11.78 1.76 -12.32
N GLY A 234 11.68 0.91 -11.30
CA GLY A 234 12.82 0.22 -10.70
C GLY A 234 13.20 -1.11 -11.35
N PHE A 235 12.23 -1.83 -11.95
CA PHE A 235 12.40 -3.23 -12.34
C PHE A 235 11.92 -3.58 -13.76
N CYS A 236 11.27 -2.66 -14.49
CA CYS A 236 10.85 -2.95 -15.86
C CYS A 236 12.09 -3.17 -16.74
N PRO A 237 12.19 -4.30 -17.46
CA PRO A 237 13.31 -4.56 -18.35
C PRO A 237 13.30 -3.55 -19.49
N THR A 238 14.38 -2.77 -19.63
CA THR A 238 14.55 -1.86 -20.77
C THR A 238 14.77 -2.72 -22.01
N LYS A 239 13.97 -2.54 -23.06
CA LYS A 239 14.17 -3.26 -24.32
C LYS A 239 15.57 -2.89 -24.84
N ARG A 240 16.42 -3.89 -25.14
CA ARG A 240 17.78 -3.75 -25.67
C ARG A 240 17.83 -3.17 -27.11
N LYS A 241 16.95 -2.24 -27.47
CA LYS A 241 17.12 -1.47 -28.71
C LYS A 241 18.16 -0.39 -28.40
N PRO A 242 19.18 -0.18 -29.26
CA PRO A 242 20.10 0.92 -29.05
C PRO A 242 19.28 2.22 -28.98
N PRO A 243 19.46 3.05 -27.94
CA PRO A 243 18.71 4.28 -27.81
C PRO A 243 19.02 5.15 -29.02
N GLY A 244 17.96 5.61 -29.70
CA GLY A 244 18.10 6.78 -30.55
C GLY A 244 18.55 7.97 -29.69
N PRO A 245 19.16 9.01 -30.28
CA PRO A 245 19.81 10.11 -29.55
C PRO A 245 18.90 10.98 -28.66
N VAL A 246 17.63 10.61 -28.46
CA VAL A 246 16.60 11.40 -27.77
C VAL A 246 15.86 10.62 -26.68
N GLU A 247 16.21 9.36 -26.39
CA GLU A 247 15.63 8.66 -25.23
C GLU A 247 16.25 9.23 -23.94
N GLU A 248 15.53 10.15 -23.26
CA GLU A 248 15.76 10.45 -21.85
C GLU A 248 15.44 9.21 -21.00
N VAL A 249 16.36 8.26 -21.01
CA VAL A 249 16.34 7.05 -20.20
C VAL A 249 16.64 7.44 -18.75
N LEU A 250 15.85 6.92 -17.80
CA LEU A 250 16.18 7.03 -16.38
C LEU A 250 17.59 6.51 -16.10
N THR A 251 18.35 7.28 -15.32
CA THR A 251 19.68 6.87 -14.85
C THR A 251 19.56 5.65 -13.95
N GLU A 252 20.62 4.85 -13.86
CA GLU A 252 20.61 3.69 -12.95
C GLU A 252 20.47 4.12 -11.48
N GLU A 253 21.00 5.30 -11.12
CA GLU A 253 20.79 5.89 -9.81
C GLU A 253 19.30 6.13 -9.52
N GLU A 254 18.56 6.76 -10.44
CA GLU A 254 17.11 6.97 -10.32
C GLU A 254 16.33 5.64 -10.22
N ARG A 255 16.77 4.61 -10.95
CA ARG A 255 16.20 3.26 -10.80
C ARG A 255 16.48 2.69 -9.42
N THR A 256 17.71 2.79 -8.91
CA THR A 256 18.04 2.31 -7.56
C THR A 256 17.23 3.03 -6.48
N LEU A 257 17.03 4.34 -6.63
CA LEU A 257 16.21 5.16 -5.74
C LEU A 257 14.74 4.71 -5.79
N SER A 258 14.22 4.39 -6.98
CA SER A 258 12.86 3.86 -7.14
C SER A 258 12.70 2.49 -6.46
N ARG A 259 13.72 1.61 -6.54
CA ARG A 259 13.74 0.32 -5.85
C ARG A 259 13.77 0.46 -4.33
N ARG A 260 14.57 1.40 -3.80
CA ARG A 260 14.61 1.70 -2.36
C ARG A 260 13.28 2.26 -1.89
N ALA A 261 12.76 3.27 -2.58
CA ALA A 261 11.49 3.90 -2.25
C ALA A 261 10.33 2.89 -2.22
N LEU A 262 10.30 1.91 -3.14
CA LEU A 262 9.29 0.84 -3.12
C LEU A 262 9.34 0.03 -1.81
N ARG A 263 10.55 -0.34 -1.35
CA ARG A 263 10.72 -1.08 -0.10
C ARG A 263 10.32 -0.23 1.10
N ASP A 264 10.76 1.03 1.13
CA ASP A 264 10.46 1.96 2.21
C ASP A 264 8.94 2.14 2.40
N ILE A 265 8.18 2.36 1.31
CA ILE A 265 6.73 2.50 1.42
C ILE A 265 6.04 1.20 1.83
N LEU A 266 6.54 0.05 1.37
CA LEU A 266 6.00 -1.25 1.74
C LEU A 266 6.19 -1.53 3.24
N ASP A 267 7.26 -1.03 3.83
CA ASP A 267 7.59 -1.20 5.23
C ASP A 267 6.83 -0.22 6.13
N GLN A 268 6.53 0.99 5.63
CA GLN A 268 5.82 2.03 6.38
C GLN A 268 4.29 1.80 6.47
N VAL A 269 3.67 1.17 5.46
CA VAL A 269 2.22 0.99 5.45
C VAL A 269 1.75 -0.22 6.27
N TYR A 270 0.47 -0.20 6.65
CA TYR A 270 -0.22 -1.34 7.25
C TYR A 270 0.01 -2.61 6.41
N GLN A 271 0.63 -3.63 7.01
CA GLN A 271 1.16 -4.76 6.24
C GLN A 271 0.08 -5.51 5.42
N PRO A 272 -1.14 -5.72 5.93
CA PRO A 272 -2.25 -6.29 5.17
C PRO A 272 -2.64 -5.48 3.93
N LEU A 273 -2.61 -4.14 4.02
CA LEU A 273 -2.86 -3.27 2.87
C LEU A 273 -1.83 -3.55 1.77
N ALA A 274 -0.54 -3.54 2.10
CA ALA A 274 0.50 -3.79 1.13
C ALA A 274 0.44 -5.22 0.54
N VAL A 275 0.09 -6.25 1.33
CA VAL A 275 -0.16 -7.59 0.79
C VAL A 275 -1.30 -7.57 -0.23
N ARG A 276 -2.43 -6.94 0.10
CA ARG A 276 -3.59 -6.83 -0.79
C ARG A 276 -3.25 -6.16 -2.12
N GLU A 277 -2.50 -5.06 -2.06
CA GLU A 277 -2.11 -4.30 -3.25
C GLU A 277 -1.07 -5.06 -4.08
N LEU A 278 -0.10 -5.75 -3.45
CA LEU A 278 0.85 -6.63 -4.16
C LEU A 278 0.15 -7.81 -4.85
N LEU A 279 -0.85 -8.43 -4.21
CA LEU A 279 -1.68 -9.48 -4.83
C LEU A 279 -2.48 -8.93 -6.02
N THR A 280 -2.97 -7.70 -5.89
CA THR A 280 -3.70 -7.00 -6.98
C THR A 280 -2.78 -6.71 -8.16
N LEU A 281 -1.52 -6.34 -7.91
CA LEU A 281 -0.49 -6.09 -8.93
C LEU A 281 0.05 -7.37 -9.57
N GLN A 282 0.16 -8.46 -8.81
CA GLN A 282 0.56 -9.77 -9.34
C GLN A 282 -0.45 -10.26 -10.38
N GLY A 283 -1.73 -9.92 -10.23
CA GLY A 283 -2.80 -10.38 -11.12
C GLY A 283 -3.09 -11.87 -10.90
N GLY A 284 -4.38 -12.21 -10.87
CA GLY A 284 -4.80 -13.60 -10.68
C GLY A 284 -4.29 -14.55 -11.78
N PRO A 285 -4.38 -15.87 -11.55
CA PRO A 285 -4.03 -16.86 -12.57
C PRO A 285 -4.79 -16.60 -13.87
N PRO A 286 -4.17 -16.87 -15.04
CA PRO A 286 -4.78 -16.62 -16.34
C PRO A 286 -6.11 -17.36 -16.43
N GLN A 287 -7.21 -16.62 -16.50
CA GLN A 287 -8.50 -17.20 -16.80
C GLN A 287 -8.55 -17.53 -18.29
N PRO A 288 -8.83 -18.78 -18.70
CA PRO A 288 -9.04 -19.11 -20.10
C PRO A 288 -10.37 -18.51 -20.54
N CYS A 289 -10.32 -17.36 -21.22
CA CYS A 289 -11.50 -16.75 -21.81
C CYS A 289 -11.84 -17.49 -23.12
N THR A 290 -12.87 -18.33 -23.09
CA THR A 290 -13.38 -19.07 -24.26
C THR A 290 -14.36 -18.28 -25.12
N ASP A 291 -14.68 -17.03 -24.77
CA ASP A 291 -15.76 -16.27 -25.41
C ASP A 291 -15.27 -15.03 -26.18
N VAL A 292 -15.54 -15.00 -27.49
CA VAL A 292 -15.03 -14.01 -28.46
C VAL A 292 -15.61 -12.61 -28.20
N LYS A 293 -16.77 -12.49 -27.56
CA LYS A 293 -17.39 -11.19 -27.21
C LYS A 293 -16.84 -10.55 -25.93
N THR A 294 -16.10 -11.29 -25.12
CA THR A 294 -15.53 -10.83 -23.83
C THR A 294 -14.04 -10.46 -23.95
N GLN A 295 -13.45 -10.55 -25.15
CA GLN A 295 -12.06 -10.19 -25.39
C GLN A 295 -11.75 -8.71 -25.11
N LEU A 296 -12.73 -7.80 -25.21
CA LEU A 296 -12.53 -6.37 -24.90
C LEU A 296 -12.38 -6.07 -23.39
N ARG A 297 -12.81 -7.00 -22.51
CA ARG A 297 -12.74 -6.86 -21.04
C ARG A 297 -11.70 -7.77 -20.40
N CYS A 298 -10.88 -8.44 -21.20
CA CYS A 298 -9.80 -9.27 -20.68
C CYS A 298 -8.73 -8.37 -20.05
N ARG A 299 -8.67 -8.36 -18.72
CA ARG A 299 -7.63 -7.69 -17.94
C ARG A 299 -6.28 -8.07 -18.53
N ALA A 300 -5.54 -7.10 -19.07
CA ALA A 300 -4.20 -7.35 -19.57
C ALA A 300 -3.40 -8.01 -18.45
N GLN A 301 -2.94 -9.25 -18.69
CA GLN A 301 -2.28 -10.03 -17.66
C GLN A 301 -1.02 -9.29 -17.20
N ALA A 302 -0.78 -9.30 -15.88
CA ALA A 302 0.42 -8.70 -15.34
C ALA A 302 1.69 -9.31 -16.00
N PRO A 303 2.63 -8.47 -16.45
CA PRO A 303 3.86 -8.95 -17.08
C PRO A 303 4.62 -9.95 -16.19
N ALA A 304 5.30 -10.92 -16.80
CA ALA A 304 6.00 -11.97 -16.06
C ALA A 304 7.09 -11.44 -15.11
N TRP A 305 7.71 -10.30 -15.43
CA TRP A 305 8.66 -9.64 -14.52
C TRP A 305 7.96 -9.10 -13.27
N LEU A 306 6.78 -8.47 -13.42
CA LEU A 306 6.01 -7.92 -12.30
C LEU A 306 5.46 -9.03 -11.42
N ARG A 307 4.97 -10.13 -12.02
CA ARG A 307 4.48 -11.29 -11.29
C ARG A 307 5.54 -11.92 -10.39
N ARG A 308 6.76 -12.03 -10.91
CA ARG A 308 7.92 -12.54 -10.15
C ARG A 308 8.31 -11.58 -9.04
N LEU A 309 8.38 -10.28 -9.31
CA LEU A 309 8.69 -9.26 -8.32
C LEU A 309 7.66 -9.23 -7.18
N CYS A 310 6.35 -9.19 -7.50
CA CYS A 310 5.31 -9.20 -6.48
C CYS A 310 5.35 -10.49 -5.67
N GLY A 311 5.61 -11.64 -6.30
CA GLY A 311 5.80 -12.91 -5.59
C GLY A 311 7.01 -12.89 -4.63
N GLN A 312 8.11 -12.24 -5.02
CA GLN A 312 9.28 -12.01 -4.14
C GLN A 312 8.91 -11.15 -2.93
N LEU A 313 8.33 -9.98 -3.17
CA LEU A 313 7.94 -9.05 -2.11
C LEU A 313 6.88 -9.65 -1.16
N LEU A 314 5.95 -10.44 -1.69
CA LEU A 314 4.96 -11.17 -0.88
C LEU A 314 5.62 -12.24 0.00
N SER A 315 6.57 -13.00 -0.55
CA SER A 315 7.30 -14.03 0.20
C SER A 315 8.16 -13.40 1.30
N GLU A 316 8.87 -12.30 1.00
CA GLU A 316 9.65 -11.54 2.00
C GLU A 316 8.76 -11.08 3.18
N ARG A 317 7.53 -10.64 2.89
CA ARG A 317 6.58 -10.18 3.92
C ARG A 317 5.96 -11.32 4.71
N LEU A 318 5.67 -12.45 4.06
CA LEU A 318 5.16 -13.64 4.72
C LEU A 318 6.15 -14.17 5.77
N MET A 319 7.46 -14.08 5.48
CA MET A 319 8.53 -14.56 6.35
C MET A 319 8.86 -13.64 7.53
N ARG A 320 8.31 -12.42 7.57
CA ARG A 320 8.52 -11.49 8.69
C ARG A 320 7.72 -11.93 9.93
N PRO A 321 8.07 -11.46 11.14
CA PRO A 321 7.23 -11.66 12.31
C PRO A 321 5.82 -11.09 12.06
N ASN A 322 4.79 -11.84 12.44
CA ASN A 322 3.38 -11.56 12.14
C ASN A 322 3.05 -11.47 10.63
N GLY A 323 3.93 -11.97 9.75
CA GLY A 323 3.74 -11.99 8.31
C GLY A 323 2.57 -12.88 7.88
N VAL A 324 2.40 -14.05 8.52
CA VAL A 324 1.25 -14.94 8.28
C VAL A 324 -0.06 -14.22 8.61
N GLN A 325 -0.13 -13.55 9.76
CA GLN A 325 -1.30 -12.76 10.14
C GLN A 325 -1.57 -11.65 9.13
N ALA A 326 -0.53 -10.96 8.66
CA ALA A 326 -0.68 -9.89 7.69
C ALA A 326 -1.24 -10.39 6.35
N VAL A 327 -0.82 -11.58 5.91
CA VAL A 327 -1.34 -12.22 4.69
C VAL A 327 -2.78 -12.66 4.85
N VAL A 328 -3.11 -13.31 5.97
CA VAL A 328 -4.48 -13.73 6.30
C VAL A 328 -5.41 -12.52 6.28
N ARG A 329 -5.05 -11.43 6.97
CA ARG A 329 -5.80 -10.16 6.97
C ARG A 329 -5.90 -9.57 5.58
N GLY A 330 -4.80 -9.48 4.83
CA GLY A 330 -4.80 -8.84 3.50
C GLY A 330 -5.74 -9.52 2.50
N ILE A 331 -5.88 -10.84 2.60
CA ILE A 331 -6.76 -11.64 1.72
C ILE A 331 -8.21 -11.63 2.21
N LEU A 332 -8.45 -11.65 3.53
CA LEU A 332 -9.79 -11.71 4.11
C LEU A 332 -10.45 -10.32 4.22
N GLU A 333 -9.73 -9.31 4.73
CA GLU A 333 -10.20 -7.92 4.89
C GLU A 333 -10.39 -7.21 3.53
N GLY A 334 -9.71 -7.67 2.47
CA GLY A 334 -9.79 -7.10 1.12
C GLY A 334 -11.11 -7.38 0.37
N ALA A 335 -11.97 -8.23 0.89
CA ALA A 335 -13.26 -8.56 0.30
C ALA A 335 -14.38 -7.65 0.84
N GLY A 336 -14.38 -6.39 0.40
CA GLY A 336 -15.59 -5.55 0.46
C GLY A 336 -16.02 -5.09 1.85
N ALA A 337 -15.20 -4.28 2.53
CA ALA A 337 -15.75 -3.29 3.46
C ALA A 337 -16.47 -2.19 2.66
N GLY A 338 -17.66 -2.49 2.14
CA GLY A 338 -18.47 -1.54 1.36
C GLY A 338 -19.25 -2.13 0.19
N ALA A 339 -20.01 -3.22 0.39
CA ALA A 339 -21.18 -3.51 -0.45
C ALA A 339 -22.22 -4.24 0.39
N ALA A 340 -23.43 -3.70 0.38
CA ALA A 340 -24.60 -4.14 1.11
C ALA A 340 -24.86 -5.66 1.07
N GLY A 341 -25.24 -6.21 2.22
CA GLY A 341 -26.38 -7.13 2.33
C GLY A 341 -26.36 -8.42 1.50
N GLY A 342 -25.21 -9.09 1.35
CA GLY A 342 -25.18 -10.48 0.89
C GLY A 342 -25.51 -11.44 2.04
N SER A 343 -26.48 -12.33 1.83
CA SER A 343 -26.86 -13.39 2.78
C SER A 343 -25.63 -14.11 3.38
N ASP A 344 -25.67 -14.36 4.69
CA ASP A 344 -24.58 -14.93 5.50
C ASP A 344 -23.98 -16.21 4.90
N ALA A 345 -24.73 -17.00 4.12
CA ALA A 345 -24.28 -18.27 3.57
C ALA A 345 -23.30 -18.13 2.38
N GLU A 346 -23.51 -17.17 1.47
CA GLU A 346 -22.60 -16.97 0.33
C GLU A 346 -21.33 -16.21 0.74
N ALA A 347 -21.45 -15.26 1.66
CA ALA A 347 -20.30 -14.58 2.25
C ALA A 347 -19.42 -15.57 3.03
N THR A 348 -20.02 -16.40 3.89
CA THR A 348 -19.27 -17.49 4.57
C THR A 348 -18.76 -18.55 3.60
N ALA A 349 -19.46 -18.82 2.49
CA ALA A 349 -19.01 -19.70 1.42
C ALA A 349 -17.73 -19.16 0.72
N ALA A 350 -17.72 -17.88 0.41
CA ALA A 350 -16.57 -17.23 -0.19
C ALA A 350 -15.39 -17.18 0.79
N ASP A 351 -15.65 -16.92 2.07
CA ASP A 351 -14.61 -16.83 3.09
C ASP A 351 -13.93 -18.16 3.39
N TRP A 352 -14.64 -19.29 3.31
CA TRP A 352 -13.99 -20.58 3.48
C TRP A 352 -13.04 -20.93 2.33
N ARG A 353 -13.42 -20.63 1.08
CA ARG A 353 -12.57 -20.88 -0.09
C ARG A 353 -11.29 -20.05 -0.01
N LYS A 354 -11.39 -18.81 0.49
CA LYS A 354 -10.22 -17.97 0.78
C LYS A 354 -9.35 -18.60 1.86
N CYS A 355 -9.92 -19.07 2.97
CA CYS A 355 -9.15 -19.74 4.03
C CYS A 355 -8.39 -20.96 3.51
N ASP A 356 -9.04 -21.80 2.68
CA ASP A 356 -8.42 -22.99 2.12
C ASP A 356 -7.32 -22.63 1.09
N LEU A 357 -7.50 -21.54 0.32
CA LEU A 357 -6.47 -21.02 -0.57
C LEU A 357 -5.25 -20.52 0.22
N ILE A 358 -5.48 -19.76 1.30
CA ILE A 358 -4.41 -19.28 2.18
C ILE A 358 -3.66 -20.47 2.78
N ALA A 359 -4.38 -21.48 3.27
CA ALA A 359 -3.75 -22.67 3.84
C ALA A 359 -2.88 -23.42 2.82
N LYS A 360 -3.32 -23.52 1.56
CA LYS A 360 -2.49 -24.07 0.47
C LYS A 360 -1.25 -23.22 0.21
N ILE A 361 -1.37 -21.90 0.21
CA ILE A 361 -0.23 -20.98 0.04
C ILE A 361 0.78 -21.17 1.18
N LEU A 362 0.31 -21.23 2.43
CA LEU A 362 1.17 -21.41 3.60
C LEU A 362 1.85 -22.78 3.62
N ALA A 363 1.12 -23.84 3.22
CA ALA A 363 1.65 -25.18 3.11
C ALA A 363 2.63 -25.32 1.93
N SER A 364 2.50 -24.52 0.88
CA SER A 364 3.42 -24.54 -0.27
C SER A 364 4.65 -23.68 -0.02
N CYS A 365 5.82 -24.33 0.03
CA CYS A 365 7.09 -23.63 0.18
C CYS A 365 7.42 -22.77 -1.08
N PRO A 366 7.68 -21.45 -0.95
CA PRO A 366 8.00 -20.59 -2.08
C PRO A 366 9.30 -21.01 -2.78
N GLN A 367 9.34 -20.91 -4.11
CA GLN A 367 10.52 -21.23 -4.93
C GLN A 367 11.77 -20.41 -4.59
N GLN A 368 11.59 -19.28 -3.90
CA GLN A 368 12.65 -18.34 -3.53
C GLN A 368 13.26 -18.64 -2.17
N SER A 369 12.68 -19.57 -1.41
CA SER A 369 13.24 -20.01 -0.14
C SER A 369 14.49 -20.86 -0.37
N LEU A 370 15.51 -20.67 0.47
CA LEU A 370 16.78 -21.43 0.38
C LEU A 370 16.57 -22.91 0.67
N SER A 371 15.67 -23.22 1.61
CA SER A 371 15.26 -24.58 1.92
C SER A 371 13.83 -24.62 2.48
N PRO A 372 13.11 -25.74 2.30
CA PRO A 372 11.83 -25.91 2.95
C PRO A 372 11.92 -25.90 4.48
N GLU A 373 13.02 -26.42 5.04
CA GLU A 373 13.21 -26.43 6.49
C GLU A 373 13.32 -25.02 7.07
N SER A 374 14.12 -24.14 6.46
CA SER A 374 14.19 -22.73 6.87
C SER A 374 12.85 -22.03 6.77
N TYR A 375 12.05 -22.35 5.73
CA TYR A 375 10.73 -21.76 5.54
C TYR A 375 9.76 -22.16 6.67
N TYR A 376 9.60 -23.46 6.94
CA TYR A 376 8.65 -23.92 7.95
C TYR A 376 9.09 -23.59 9.37
N LYS A 377 10.40 -23.45 9.63
CA LYS A 377 10.92 -22.97 10.91
C LYS A 377 10.37 -21.58 11.27
N ASP A 378 10.23 -20.68 10.30
CA ASP A 378 9.76 -19.31 10.54
C ASP A 378 8.23 -19.17 10.45
N ILE A 379 7.57 -20.02 9.65
CA ILE A 379 6.11 -19.94 9.40
C ILE A 379 5.30 -20.74 10.42
N CYS A 380 5.74 -21.94 10.82
CA CYS A 380 4.96 -22.80 11.70
C CYS A 380 4.65 -22.18 13.08
N PRO A 381 5.59 -21.48 13.77
CA PRO A 381 5.27 -20.78 15.01
C PRO A 381 4.16 -19.74 14.81
N GLN A 382 4.22 -18.98 13.72
CA GLN A 382 3.19 -17.98 13.40
C GLN A 382 1.83 -18.61 13.08
N VAL A 383 1.80 -19.83 12.54
CA VAL A 383 0.56 -20.60 12.31
C VAL A 383 -0.06 -21.00 13.63
N LEU A 384 0.75 -21.42 14.62
CA LEU A 384 0.26 -21.73 15.97
C LEU A 384 -0.30 -20.47 16.66
N ASP A 385 0.36 -19.33 16.51
CA ASP A 385 -0.11 -18.04 17.06
C ASP A 385 -1.52 -17.65 16.57
N LEU A 386 -1.96 -18.14 15.40
CA LEU A 386 -3.29 -17.87 14.88
C LEU A 386 -4.41 -18.49 15.75
N PHE A 387 -4.13 -19.55 16.53
CA PHE A 387 -5.11 -20.18 17.43
C PHE A 387 -5.46 -19.32 18.64
N HIS A 388 -4.61 -18.36 18.97
CA HIS A 388 -4.72 -17.53 20.17
C HIS A 388 -5.21 -16.10 19.88
N LEU A 389 -5.55 -15.78 18.64
CA LEU A 389 -6.08 -14.46 18.30
C LEU A 389 -7.49 -14.28 18.87
N GLN A 390 -7.64 -13.29 19.76
CA GLN A 390 -8.87 -13.04 20.52
C GLN A 390 -9.89 -12.14 19.79
N ASP A 391 -9.58 -11.67 18.58
CA ASP A 391 -10.47 -10.78 17.84
C ASP A 391 -11.76 -11.52 17.43
N LYS A 392 -12.89 -11.14 18.04
CA LYS A 392 -14.19 -11.83 17.91
C LYS A 392 -14.67 -11.97 16.47
N LEU A 393 -14.33 -11.02 15.60
CA LEU A 393 -14.80 -11.00 14.21
C LEU A 393 -13.97 -11.90 13.30
N THR A 394 -12.67 -11.98 13.54
CA THR A 394 -11.74 -12.68 12.65
C THR A 394 -11.24 -14.02 13.21
N ALA A 395 -11.33 -14.25 14.52
CA ALA A 395 -10.81 -15.44 15.20
C ALA A 395 -11.23 -16.77 14.55
N ARG A 396 -12.50 -16.88 14.11
CA ARG A 396 -12.99 -18.09 13.43
C ARG A 396 -12.29 -18.36 12.10
N GLN A 397 -12.03 -17.31 11.32
CA GLN A 397 -11.34 -17.42 10.03
C GLN A 397 -9.86 -17.75 10.25
N PHE A 398 -9.21 -17.11 11.21
CA PHE A 398 -7.82 -17.38 11.58
C PHE A 398 -7.62 -18.80 12.09
N GLN A 399 -8.45 -19.25 13.04
CA GLN A 399 -8.45 -20.64 13.49
C GLN A 399 -8.68 -21.61 12.33
N ARG A 400 -9.49 -21.24 11.34
CA ARG A 400 -9.68 -22.09 10.15
C ARG A 400 -8.45 -22.16 9.28
N VAL A 401 -7.81 -21.04 8.99
CA VAL A 401 -6.54 -21.05 8.25
C VAL A 401 -5.51 -21.88 9.00
N ALA A 402 -5.40 -21.72 10.32
CA ALA A 402 -4.48 -22.46 11.16
C ALA A 402 -4.71 -23.97 11.07
N THR A 403 -5.93 -24.46 11.37
CA THR A 403 -6.26 -25.89 11.29
C THR A 403 -6.09 -26.45 9.89
N THR A 404 -6.56 -25.75 8.85
CA THR A 404 -6.41 -26.26 7.48
C THR A 404 -4.93 -26.31 7.09
N THR A 405 -4.12 -25.34 7.49
CA THR A 405 -2.67 -25.35 7.22
C THR A 405 -1.98 -26.49 7.96
N PHE A 406 -2.33 -26.71 9.23
CA PHE A 406 -1.81 -27.80 10.06
C PHE A 406 -2.10 -29.16 9.42
N ILE A 407 -3.36 -29.40 9.04
CA ILE A 407 -3.79 -30.66 8.40
C ILE A 407 -3.09 -30.84 7.06
N THR A 408 -3.03 -29.80 6.22
CA THR A 408 -2.37 -29.88 4.90
C THR A 408 -0.88 -30.17 5.05
N LEU A 409 -0.18 -29.48 5.95
CA LEU A 409 1.25 -29.72 6.18
C LEU A 409 1.52 -31.11 6.74
N SER A 410 0.67 -31.59 7.65
CA SER A 410 0.77 -32.95 8.21
C SER A 410 0.60 -34.04 7.15
N ARG A 411 -0.21 -33.78 6.12
CA ARG A 411 -0.43 -34.71 4.99
C ARG A 411 0.69 -34.65 3.96
N GLU A 412 1.13 -33.44 3.59
CA GLU A 412 2.10 -33.26 2.52
C GLU A 412 3.55 -33.44 2.99
N ARG A 413 3.85 -33.10 4.25
CA ARG A 413 5.21 -33.10 4.83
C ARG A 413 5.21 -33.51 6.31
N PRO A 414 4.94 -34.79 6.62
CA PRO A 414 4.73 -35.25 7.99
C PRO A 414 5.93 -35.00 8.92
N GLU A 415 7.16 -35.17 8.43
CA GLU A 415 8.38 -34.97 9.25
C GLU A 415 8.54 -33.51 9.72
N LEU A 416 8.30 -32.55 8.83
CA LEU A 416 8.42 -31.12 9.15
C LEU A 416 7.25 -30.65 10.01
N ALA A 417 6.03 -31.17 9.77
CA ALA A 417 4.88 -30.92 10.63
C ALA A 417 5.10 -31.48 12.04
N ALA A 418 5.68 -32.68 12.16
CA ALA A 418 6.03 -33.27 13.45
C ALA A 418 6.99 -32.37 14.24
N LYS A 419 8.06 -31.91 13.58
CA LYS A 419 9.11 -31.10 14.19
C LYS A 419 8.68 -29.67 14.54
N TYR A 420 7.96 -29.00 13.65
CA TYR A 420 7.69 -27.56 13.77
C TYR A 420 6.26 -27.19 14.19
N LEU A 421 5.31 -28.14 14.18
CA LEU A 421 3.94 -27.92 14.66
C LEU A 421 3.59 -28.81 15.86
N LEU A 422 3.66 -30.14 15.69
CA LEU A 422 3.21 -31.09 16.73
C LEU A 422 4.10 -31.05 17.98
N GLN A 423 5.43 -31.10 17.82
CA GLN A 423 6.35 -31.04 18.95
C GLN A 423 6.19 -29.75 19.77
N PRO A 424 6.19 -28.53 19.17
CA PRO A 424 5.95 -27.30 19.92
C PRO A 424 4.58 -27.26 20.61
N MET A 425 3.52 -27.71 19.92
CA MET A 425 2.18 -27.74 20.48
C MET A 425 2.06 -28.69 21.68
N LEU A 426 2.74 -29.83 21.64
CA LEU A 426 2.71 -30.85 22.71
C LEU A 426 3.83 -30.71 23.75
N ALA A 427 4.78 -29.79 23.54
CA ALA A 427 5.94 -29.62 24.42
C ALA A 427 5.57 -29.42 25.90
N PRO A 428 4.52 -28.65 26.26
CA PRO A 428 4.09 -28.55 27.66
C PRO A 428 3.65 -29.90 28.25
N LEU A 429 2.90 -30.70 27.51
CA LEU A 429 2.46 -32.04 27.97
C LEU A 429 3.63 -33.03 28.04
N GLN A 430 4.54 -32.99 27.08
CA GLN A 430 5.74 -33.84 27.07
C GLN A 430 6.63 -33.54 28.29
N ARG A 431 6.82 -32.25 28.65
CA ARG A 431 7.54 -31.86 29.88
C ARG A 431 6.89 -32.44 31.14
N CYS A 432 5.55 -32.43 31.22
CA CYS A 432 4.84 -33.05 32.34
C CYS A 432 5.05 -34.57 32.41
N LEU A 433 5.06 -35.26 31.25
CA LEU A 433 5.24 -36.72 31.19
C LEU A 433 6.67 -37.15 31.50
N SER A 434 7.68 -36.50 30.92
CA SER A 434 9.09 -36.83 31.13
C SER A 434 9.56 -36.61 32.57
N THR A 435 8.87 -35.75 33.33
CA THR A 435 9.20 -35.51 34.74
C THR A 435 8.62 -36.58 35.68
N ALA A 436 7.57 -37.29 35.27
CA ALA A 436 7.07 -38.44 36.02
C ALA A 436 8.07 -39.62 36.06
N GLU A 437 9.10 -39.58 35.21
CA GLU A 437 10.17 -40.57 35.10
C GLU A 437 11.46 -40.16 35.86
N ILE A 438 11.52 -38.94 36.42
CA ILE A 438 12.69 -38.43 37.15
C ILE A 438 12.53 -38.77 38.65
N PRO A 439 13.55 -39.38 39.32
CA PRO A 439 13.50 -39.62 40.75
C PRO A 439 13.37 -38.32 41.56
N GLU A 440 12.55 -38.32 42.62
CA GLU A 440 12.32 -37.14 43.49
C GLU A 440 13.61 -36.52 44.07
N SER A 441 14.73 -37.27 44.08
CA SER A 441 16.04 -36.83 44.57
C SER A 441 16.72 -35.76 43.71
N ASP A 442 16.38 -35.66 42.42
CA ASP A 442 17.03 -34.76 41.46
C ASP A 442 16.22 -33.47 41.21
N MET A 443 15.04 -33.34 41.83
CA MET A 443 14.15 -32.20 41.64
C MET A 443 14.38 -31.13 42.71
N VAL A 444 14.62 -29.88 42.26
CA VAL A 444 14.67 -28.73 43.16
C VAL A 444 13.24 -28.41 43.64
N PRO A 445 12.96 -28.42 44.96
CA PRO A 445 11.63 -28.10 45.48
C PRO A 445 11.20 -26.68 45.05
N GLY A 446 10.00 -26.58 44.45
CA GLY A 446 9.45 -25.31 43.96
C GLY A 446 9.81 -24.95 42.51
N ALA A 447 10.48 -25.83 41.76
CA ALA A 447 10.68 -25.63 40.33
C ALA A 447 9.35 -25.69 39.56
N ILE A 448 8.98 -24.60 38.88
CA ILE A 448 7.83 -24.55 37.98
C ILE A 448 8.23 -25.23 36.65
N LEU A 449 7.68 -26.41 36.39
CA LEU A 449 7.96 -27.20 35.18
C LEU A 449 7.28 -26.64 33.93
N VAL A 450 6.02 -26.27 34.10
CA VAL A 450 5.13 -25.70 33.08
C VAL A 450 4.15 -24.78 33.81
N THR A 451 3.92 -23.59 33.27
CA THR A 451 2.92 -22.66 33.83
C THR A 451 1.49 -23.09 33.47
N GLU A 452 0.50 -22.72 34.29
CA GLU A 452 -0.93 -22.99 33.99
C GLU A 452 -1.34 -22.38 32.64
N GLU A 453 -0.79 -21.22 32.28
CA GLU A 453 -1.03 -20.57 30.99
C GLU A 453 -0.52 -21.39 29.80
N GLU A 454 0.71 -21.92 29.88
CA GLU A 454 1.29 -22.77 28.81
C GLU A 454 0.52 -24.09 28.66
N LEU A 455 0.11 -24.69 29.77
CA LEU A 455 -0.66 -25.93 29.76
C LEU A 455 -2.08 -25.71 29.21
N SER A 456 -2.75 -24.63 29.64
CA SER A 456 -4.07 -24.25 29.15
C SER A 456 -4.04 -23.98 27.64
N ARG A 457 -3.04 -23.24 27.15
CA ARG A 457 -2.84 -23.01 25.71
C ARG A 457 -2.67 -24.32 24.94
N CYS A 458 -1.81 -25.21 25.43
CA CYS A 458 -1.58 -26.52 24.81
C CYS A 458 -2.87 -27.34 24.68
N VAL A 459 -3.65 -27.46 25.77
CA VAL A 459 -4.91 -28.21 25.77
C VAL A 459 -5.95 -27.57 24.85
N GLU A 460 -6.05 -26.23 24.85
CA GLU A 460 -6.93 -25.51 23.94
C GLU A 460 -6.58 -25.75 22.47
N ASP A 461 -5.30 -25.71 22.10
CA ASP A 461 -4.86 -25.88 20.72
C ASP A 461 -5.11 -27.30 20.22
N VAL A 462 -4.77 -28.30 21.03
CA VAL A 462 -5.09 -29.71 20.76
C VAL A 462 -6.60 -29.88 20.57
N PHE A 463 -7.42 -29.28 21.43
CA PHE A 463 -8.88 -29.35 21.32
C PHE A 463 -9.40 -28.66 20.04
N LYS A 464 -8.85 -27.49 19.70
CA LYS A 464 -9.20 -26.73 18.48
C LYS A 464 -8.88 -27.52 17.21
N GLU A 465 -7.78 -28.26 17.19
CA GLU A 465 -7.40 -29.15 16.09
C GLU A 465 -8.30 -30.40 16.01
N MET A 466 -8.50 -31.08 17.14
CA MET A 466 -9.28 -32.33 17.21
C MET A 466 -10.76 -32.16 16.84
N ARG A 467 -11.34 -30.99 17.11
CA ARG A 467 -12.75 -30.71 16.83
C ARG A 467 -13.08 -30.68 15.33
N LYS A 468 -12.13 -30.34 14.46
CA LYS A 468 -12.34 -30.30 13.00
C LYS A 468 -11.93 -31.58 12.30
N THR A 469 -10.91 -32.29 12.79
CA THR A 469 -10.56 -33.63 12.26
C THR A 469 -11.71 -34.61 12.45
N SER A 470 -12.42 -34.54 13.58
CA SER A 470 -13.62 -35.35 13.85
C SER A 470 -14.81 -35.07 12.93
N GLY A 471 -14.86 -33.89 12.27
CA GLY A 471 -15.90 -33.53 11.29
C GLY A 471 -15.64 -34.05 9.86
N LYS A 472 -14.43 -34.57 9.59
CA LYS A 472 -14.07 -35.31 8.38
C LYS A 472 -13.57 -36.70 8.80
N ARG A 473 -14.47 -37.58 9.24
CA ARG A 473 -14.17 -39.02 9.33
C ARG A 473 -14.08 -39.61 7.93
N GLU A 474 -12.99 -39.36 7.23
CA GLU A 474 -12.46 -40.29 6.24
C GLU A 474 -10.93 -40.25 6.31
N LEU A 475 -10.36 -41.45 6.49
CA LEU A 475 -8.94 -41.81 6.45
C LEU A 475 -8.10 -41.47 7.68
N ILE A 476 -8.26 -42.28 8.73
CA ILE A 476 -7.12 -42.97 9.34
C ILE A 476 -7.49 -44.45 9.30
N GLN A 477 -6.95 -45.20 8.34
CA GLN A 477 -6.89 -46.65 8.48
C GLN A 477 -5.90 -46.96 9.62
N PRO A 478 -6.24 -47.85 10.55
CA PRO A 478 -5.28 -48.27 11.56
C PRO A 478 -4.17 -49.06 10.87
N LEU A 479 -2.93 -48.61 11.08
CA LEU A 479 -1.76 -49.47 11.01
C LEU A 479 -1.84 -50.41 12.22
N ASP A 480 -2.57 -51.51 12.07
CA ASP A 480 -2.46 -52.67 12.94
C ASP A 480 -1.75 -53.79 12.16
N GLY A 481 -0.75 -54.38 12.81
CA GLY A 481 -0.17 -55.66 12.42
C GLY A 481 -1.02 -56.83 12.86
#